data_AF-A0A1X7T1T4-F1
#
_entry.id   AF-A0A1X7T1T4-F1
#
_cell.length_a   1.000
_cell.length_b   1.000
_cell.length_c   1.000
_cell.angle_alpha   90.00
_cell.angle_beta   90.00
_cell.angle_gamma   90.00
#
_symmetry.space_group_name_H-M   'P 1'
#
loop_
_entity.id
_entity.type
_entity.pdbx_description
1 polymer ?
#
loop_
_entity_poly.entity_id
_entity_poly.type
_entity_poly.pdbx_seq_one_letter_code
_entity_poly.pdbx_strand_id
1 'polypeptide(L)' 'VKVFVEKQSGRKFTEFKAISFRSQVVEGVNYIIKVCVGDGQNDYIMLRVHENLDGGVTLLAYQLDKTKDDPILINF' A
#
# COMPACT_ATOMS: atom_id res chain seq x y z
N VAL A 1 -0.75 0.90 -9.43
CA VAL A 1 -0.46 1.41 -8.07
C VAL A 1 0.99 1.85 -7.88
N LYS A 2 2.01 1.00 -8.04
CA LYS A 2 3.45 1.36 -7.89
C LYS A 2 3.82 2.72 -8.49
N VAL A 3 3.59 2.90 -9.79
CA VAL A 3 3.93 4.12 -10.54
C VAL A 3 3.31 5.38 -9.92
N PHE A 4 2.09 5.30 -9.40
CA PHE A 4 1.42 6.44 -8.76
C PHE A 4 2.09 6.82 -7.45
N VAL A 5 2.39 5.84 -6.59
CA VAL A 5 3.04 6.08 -5.30
C VAL A 5 4.44 6.64 -5.51
N GLU A 6 5.22 6.08 -6.44
CA GLU A 6 6.57 6.61 -6.76
C GLU A 6 6.51 8.06 -7.25
N LYS A 7 5.53 8.38 -8.11
CA LYS A 7 5.35 9.75 -8.62
C LYS A 7 4.93 10.72 -7.53
N GLN A 8 4.02 10.33 -6.64
CA GLN A 8 3.51 11.19 -5.57
C GLN A 8 4.51 11.38 -4.43
N SER A 9 5.29 10.34 -4.10
CA SER A 9 6.29 10.39 -3.03
C SER A 9 7.64 10.94 -3.46
N GLY A 10 7.94 10.94 -4.77
CA GLY A 10 9.27 11.24 -5.29
C GLY A 10 10.32 10.15 -5.00
N ARG A 11 9.91 9.02 -4.41
CA ARG A 11 10.78 7.90 -4.06
C ARG A 11 10.68 6.81 -5.13
N LYS A 12 11.82 6.27 -5.56
CA LYS A 12 11.88 5.07 -6.42
C LYS A 12 12.02 3.81 -5.58
N PHE A 13 11.31 2.76 -5.97
CA PHE A 13 11.31 1.48 -5.26
C PHE A 13 12.03 0.41 -6.08
N THR A 14 13.02 -0.24 -5.46
CA THR A 14 13.82 -1.30 -6.08
C THR A 14 13.04 -2.61 -6.20
N GLU A 15 12.05 -2.82 -5.34
CA GLU A 15 11.05 -3.90 -5.42
C GLU A 15 9.63 -3.36 -5.18
N PHE A 16 8.62 -4.24 -5.21
CA PHE A 16 7.24 -3.87 -4.89
C PHE A 16 6.43 -5.11 -4.53
N LYS A 17 6.80 -5.78 -3.45
CA LYS A 17 6.26 -7.08 -3.05
C LYS A 17 5.21 -6.92 -1.95
N ALA A 18 3.97 -7.31 -2.22
CA ALA A 18 2.94 -7.38 -1.19
C ALA A 18 3.30 -8.47 -0.17
N ILE A 19 3.29 -8.13 1.12
CA ILE A 19 3.68 -9.01 2.22
C ILE A 19 2.45 -9.52 2.96
N SER A 20 1.51 -8.64 3.23
CA SER A 20 0.27 -8.95 3.94
C SER A 20 -0.76 -7.85 3.69
N PHE A 21 -2.03 -8.17 3.91
CA PHE A 21 -3.11 -7.19 3.76
C PHE A 21 -4.22 -7.46 4.77
N ARG A 22 -5.07 -6.44 4.94
CA ARG A 22 -6.42 -6.57 5.51
C ARG A 22 -7.42 -6.00 4.53
N SER A 23 -8.64 -6.53 4.53
CA SER A 23 -9.73 -6.07 3.66
C SER A 23 -10.94 -5.62 4.47
N GLN A 24 -11.76 -4.78 3.84
CA GLN A 24 -13.05 -4.33 4.35
C GLN A 24 -14.02 -4.24 3.16
N VAL A 25 -15.15 -4.95 3.25
CA VAL A 25 -16.21 -4.89 2.23
C VAL A 25 -17.00 -3.59 2.38
N VAL A 26 -17.27 -2.94 1.24
CA VAL A 26 -18.08 -1.73 1.07
C VAL A 26 -18.88 -1.87 -0.25
N GLU A 27 -19.18 -0.79 -0.96
CA GLU A 27 -19.59 -0.83 -2.38
C GLU A 27 -18.38 -1.17 -3.29
N GLY A 28 -17.78 -2.33 -3.03
CA GLY A 28 -16.42 -2.70 -3.46
C GLY A 28 -15.64 -3.29 -2.29
N VAL A 29 -14.31 -3.25 -2.37
CA VAL A 29 -13.41 -3.71 -1.31
C VAL A 29 -12.31 -2.70 -1.07
N ASN A 30 -12.17 -2.25 0.17
CA ASN A 30 -10.99 -1.53 0.62
C ASN A 30 -9.93 -2.52 1.08
N TYR A 31 -8.70 -2.38 0.58
CA TYR A 31 -7.52 -3.09 1.06
C TYR A 31 -6.56 -2.13 1.75
N ILE A 32 -5.99 -2.56 2.87
CA ILE A 32 -4.75 -1.99 3.40
C ILE A 32 -3.66 -3.03 3.26
N ILE A 33 -2.65 -2.71 2.44
CA ILE A 33 -1.63 -3.64 1.98
C ILE A 33 -0.27 -3.17 2.49
N LYS A 34 0.45 -4.04 3.20
CA LYS A 34 1.87 -3.85 3.51
C LYS A 34 2.70 -4.33 2.32
N VAL A 35 3.57 -3.47 1.81
CA VAL A 35 4.41 -3.74 0.64
C VAL A 35 5.88 -3.49 0.98
N CYS A 36 6.75 -4.45 0.69
CA CYS A 36 8.20 -4.31 0.74
C CYS A 36 8.67 -3.62 -0.55
N VAL A 37 9.48 -2.57 -0.41
CA VAL A 37 9.91 -1.67 -1.49
C VAL A 37 11.45 -1.57 -1.63
N GLY A 38 12.18 -2.35 -0.85
CA GLY A 38 13.64 -2.41 -0.78
C GLY A 38 14.13 -3.31 0.35
N ASP A 39 15.45 -3.41 0.50
CA ASP A 39 16.09 -4.32 1.46
C ASP A 39 16.28 -3.69 2.86
N GLY A 40 16.03 -2.39 3.02
CA GLY A 40 16.21 -1.65 4.27
C GLY A 40 15.14 -1.96 5.32
N GLN A 41 15.49 -1.75 6.59
CA GLN A 41 14.56 -1.94 7.71
C GLN A 41 13.27 -1.10 7.59
N ASN A 42 13.39 0.09 6.99
CA ASN A 42 12.28 1.03 6.77
C ASN A 42 11.76 0.99 5.32
N ASP A 43 12.10 -0.04 4.56
CA ASP A 43 11.67 -0.18 3.16
C ASP A 43 10.35 -0.94 3.05
N TYR A 44 9.40 -0.59 3.91
CA TYR A 44 8.01 -0.99 3.78
C TYR A 44 7.12 0.23 3.62
N ILE A 45 6.04 0.05 2.89
CA ILE A 45 4.98 1.04 2.76
C ILE A 45 3.63 0.39 3.08
N MET A 46 2.69 1.21 3.54
CA MET A 46 1.28 0.83 3.64
C MET A 46 0.51 1.52 2.53
N LEU A 47 -0.33 0.77 1.83
CA LEU A 47 -1.21 1.30 0.78
C LEU A 47 -2.66 1.08 1.17
N ARG A 48 -3.48 2.12 1.08
CA ARG A 48 -4.94 1.98 1.07
C ARG A 48 -5.43 2.04 -0.36
N VAL A 49 -6.05 0.96 -0.81
CA VAL A 49 -6.52 0.79 -2.18
C VAL A 49 -8.00 0.43 -2.15
N HIS A 50 -8.79 1.01 -3.05
CA HIS A 50 -10.19 0.64 -3.26
C HIS A 50 -10.34 -0.08 -4.59
N GLU A 51 -10.91 -1.28 -4.55
CA GLU A 51 -11.39 -2.03 -5.70
C GLU A 51 -12.91 -1.83 -5.80
N ASN A 52 -13.38 -1.23 -6.89
CA ASN A 52 -14.81 -1.08 -7.12
C ASN A 52 -15.43 -2.40 -7.61
N LEU A 53 -16.76 -2.46 -7.72
CA LEU A 53 -17.49 -3.67 -8.13
C LEU A 53 -17.16 -4.15 -9.56
N ASP A 54 -16.61 -3.28 -10.40
CA ASP A 54 -16.18 -3.59 -11.77
C ASP A 54 -14.71 -4.04 -11.86
N GLY A 55 -14.02 -4.18 -10.71
CA GLY A 55 -12.60 -4.56 -10.63
C GLY A 55 -11.62 -3.40 -10.88
N GLY A 56 -12.11 -2.17 -10.97
CA GLY A 56 -11.31 -0.96 -11.08
C GLY A 56 -10.60 -0.62 -9.76
N VAL A 57 -9.31 -0.31 -9.84
CA VAL A 57 -8.42 -0.15 -8.67
C VAL A 57 -7.93 1.29 -8.52
N THR A 58 -8.19 1.90 -7.36
CA THR A 58 -7.80 3.28 -7.03
C THR A 58 -6.94 3.31 -5.76
N LEU A 59 -5.77 3.96 -5.83
CA LEU A 59 -4.98 4.28 -4.64
C LEU A 59 -5.66 5.42 -3.88
N LEU A 60 -6.13 5.16 -2.66
CA LEU A 60 -6.74 6.17 -1.80
C LEU A 60 -5.69 6.90 -0.98
N ALA A 61 -4.70 6.18 -0.45
CA ALA A 61 -3.63 6.76 0.35
C ALA A 61 -2.44 5.83 0.53
N TYR A 62 -1.34 6.39 1.04
CA TYR A 62 -0.12 5.63 1.36
C TYR A 62 0.58 6.18 2.61
N GLN A 63 1.42 5.34 3.24
CA GLN A 63 2.39 5.75 4.25
C GLN A 63 3.75 5.15 3.90
N LEU A 64 4.80 5.96 3.98
CA LEU A 64 6.19 5.56 3.72
C LEU A 64 6.89 5.16 5.03
N ASP A 65 8.13 4.68 4.87
CA ASP A 65 9.12 4.47 5.93
C ASP A 65 8.60 3.60 7.08
N LYS A 66 7.93 2.50 6.69
CA LYS A 66 7.42 1.48 7.59
C LYS A 66 8.39 0.33 7.71
N THR A 67 8.16 -0.47 8.74
CA THR A 67 8.94 -1.68 9.01
C THR A 67 8.12 -2.94 8.72
N LYS A 68 8.84 -4.06 8.67
CA LYS A 68 8.22 -5.39 8.58
C LYS A 68 7.26 -5.68 9.74
N ASP A 69 7.54 -5.14 10.93
CA ASP A 69 6.82 -5.46 12.17
C ASP A 69 5.69 -4.48 12.48
N ASP A 70 5.61 -3.35 11.76
CA ASP A 70 4.52 -2.39 11.92
C ASP A 70 3.14 -3.03 11.72
N PRO A 71 2.13 -2.66 12.51
CA PRO A 71 0.80 -3.24 12.33
C PRO A 71 0.19 -2.81 10.98
N ILE A 72 -0.63 -3.67 10.38
CA ILE A 72 -1.30 -3.40 9.10
C ILE A 72 -2.46 -2.44 9.34
N LEU A 73 -2.17 -1.14 9.38
CA LEU A 73 -3.17 -0.09 9.53
C LEU A 73 -2.70 1.21 8.90
N ILE A 74 -3.68 2.04 8.53
CA ILE A 74 -3.48 3.43 8.20
C ILE A 74 -4.56 4.20 8.96
N ASN A 75 -4.14 5.15 9.81
CA ASN A 75 -5.03 6.04 10.54
C ASN A 75 -5.23 7.32 9.70
N PHE A 76 -6.48 7.74 9.55
CA PHE A 76 -6.89 9.01 8.92
C PHE A 76 -7.87 9.72 9.85
#